data_AF-B4QEQ7-F1
#
_entry.id   AF-B4QEQ7-F1
#
_cell.length_a   1.000
_cell.length_b   1.000
_cell.length_c   1.000
_cell.angle_alpha   90.00
_cell.angle_beta   90.00
_cell.angle_gamma   90.00
#
_symmetry.space_group_name_H-M   'P 1'
#
loop_
_entity.id
_entity.type
_entity.pdbx_description
1 polymer ?
#
loop_
_entity_poly.entity_id
_entity_poly.type
_entity_poly.pdbx_seq_one_letter_code
_entity_poly.pdbx_strand_id
1 'polypeptide(L)'
;MCIFMDCLLSPLIVWPAIIGVGIYFLKLLVKPLLLVLFKTPRNGAQTTLYAALDPALKDVSGLYFSDCRPKEVSAAAQDDKTGKFLWAESEKWTGVNSTKVD
;
A
#
# COMPACT_ATOMS: atom_id res chain seq x y z
N MET A 1 -43.37 -1.34 23.39
CA MET A 1 -43.50 -1.43 21.92
C MET A 1 -42.26 -0.94 21.16
N CYS A 2 -41.21 -0.41 21.81
CA CYS A 2 -39.97 -0.01 21.12
C CYS A 2 -38.87 -1.09 21.09
N ILE A 3 -38.92 -2.12 21.93
CA ILE A 3 -37.86 -3.15 22.02
C ILE A 3 -37.87 -4.13 20.81
N PHE A 4 -38.96 -4.19 20.05
CA PHE A 4 -39.11 -5.17 18.95
C PHE A 4 -38.59 -4.67 17.59
N MET A 5 -38.33 -3.35 17.44
CA MET A 5 -37.89 -2.77 16.16
C MET A 5 -36.36 -2.70 16.02
N ASP A 6 -35.62 -2.73 17.13
CA ASP A 6 -34.16 -2.56 17.12
C ASP A 6 -33.40 -3.89 16.90
N CYS A 7 -34.08 -5.03 17.02
CA CYS A 7 -33.45 -6.36 16.96
C CYS A 7 -33.42 -6.97 15.54
N LEU A 8 -34.21 -6.44 14.59
CA LEU A 8 -34.25 -6.92 13.21
C LEU A 8 -33.22 -6.26 12.28
N LEU A 9 -32.48 -5.26 12.78
CA LEU A 9 -31.41 -4.60 12.02
C LEU A 9 -30.02 -5.09 12.45
N SER A 10 -29.87 -6.40 12.66
CA SER A 10 -28.54 -7.02 12.73
C SER A 10 -27.96 -7.07 11.30
N PRO A 11 -26.88 -6.33 10.98
CA PRO A 11 -26.33 -6.23 9.63
C PRO A 11 -25.66 -7.51 9.11
N LEU A 12 -25.75 -8.64 9.83
CA LEU A 12 -24.90 -9.80 9.57
C LEU A 12 -25.45 -10.79 8.53
N ILE A 13 -26.72 -10.68 8.12
CA ILE A 13 -27.33 -11.67 7.19
C ILE A 13 -27.85 -11.01 5.89
N VAL A 14 -28.31 -9.76 5.91
CA VAL A 14 -28.91 -9.13 4.71
C VAL A 14 -27.90 -8.36 3.84
N TRP A 15 -26.91 -7.70 4.44
CA TRP A 15 -25.89 -6.95 3.71
C TRP A 15 -24.95 -7.80 2.83
N PRO A 16 -24.48 -9.00 3.23
CA PRO A 16 -23.55 -9.76 2.38
C PRO A 16 -24.19 -10.32 1.09
N ALA A 17 -25.51 -10.49 1.03
CA ALA A 17 -26.17 -11.06 -0.15
C ALA A 17 -26.42 -10.03 -1.28
N ILE A 18 -26.82 -8.80 -0.94
CA ILE A 18 -27.10 -7.74 -1.94
C ILE A 18 -25.81 -7.01 -2.35
N ILE A 19 -24.96 -6.66 -1.38
CA ILE A 19 -23.67 -5.99 -1.65
C ILE A 19 -22.65 -7.00 -2.19
N GLY A 20 -22.64 -8.24 -1.69
CA GLY A 20 -21.69 -9.26 -2.12
C GLY A 20 -21.85 -9.65 -3.59
N VAL A 21 -23.09 -9.79 -4.08
CA VAL A 21 -23.36 -10.10 -5.50
C VAL A 21 -22.98 -8.93 -6.40
N GLY A 22 -23.30 -7.69 -5.99
CA GLY A 22 -22.89 -6.47 -6.71
C GLY A 22 -21.37 -6.31 -6.81
N ILE A 23 -20.64 -6.54 -5.70
CA ILE A 23 -19.17 -6.54 -5.68
C ILE A 23 -18.59 -7.68 -6.54
N TYR A 24 -19.23 -8.85 -6.56
CA TYR A 24 -18.78 -9.99 -7.35
C TYR A 24 -18.90 -9.72 -8.85
N PHE A 25 -20.05 -9.17 -9.26
CA PHE A 25 -20.29 -8.79 -10.65
C PHE A 25 -19.39 -7.63 -11.09
N LEU A 26 -19.18 -6.64 -10.21
CA LEU A 26 -18.22 -5.57 -10.44
C LEU A 26 -16.81 -6.13 -10.62
N LYS A 27 -16.32 -7.00 -9.71
CA LYS A 27 -15.02 -7.66 -9.84
C LYS A 27 -14.88 -8.42 -11.17
N LEU A 28 -15.93 -9.09 -11.64
CA LEU A 28 -15.91 -9.79 -12.92
C LEU A 28 -15.75 -8.80 -14.09
N LEU A 29 -16.43 -7.66 -14.05
CA LEU A 29 -16.38 -6.63 -15.09
C LEU A 29 -15.06 -5.85 -15.09
N VAL A 30 -14.47 -5.54 -13.93
CA VAL A 30 -13.20 -4.77 -13.86
C VAL A 30 -11.97 -5.66 -14.08
N LYS A 31 -12.02 -6.97 -13.83
CA LYS A 31 -10.88 -7.89 -14.01
C LYS A 31 -10.19 -7.80 -15.39
N PRO A 32 -10.88 -7.89 -16.54
CA PRO A 32 -10.21 -7.80 -17.84
C PRO A 32 -9.57 -6.41 -18.06
N LEU A 33 -10.22 -5.35 -17.59
CA LEU A 33 -9.68 -3.99 -17.65
C LEU A 33 -8.41 -3.85 -16.79
N LEU A 34 -8.41 -4.40 -15.59
CA LEU A 34 -7.26 -4.39 -14.68
C LEU A 34 -6.09 -5.21 -15.24
N LEU A 35 -6.34 -6.36 -15.86
CA LEU A 35 -5.27 -7.19 -16.44
C LEU A 35 -4.57 -6.51 -17.63
N VAL A 36 -5.25 -5.65 -18.38
CA VAL A 36 -4.66 -4.91 -19.51
C VAL A 36 -3.90 -3.66 -19.05
N LEU A 37 -4.39 -2.98 -18.01
CA LEU A 37 -3.79 -1.74 -17.52
C LEU A 37 -2.68 -1.96 -16.49
N PHE A 38 -2.74 -3.03 -15.69
CA PHE A 38 -1.79 -3.28 -14.61
C PHE A 38 -0.67 -4.24 -15.04
N LYS A 39 0.55 -3.97 -14.56
CA LYS A 39 1.69 -4.88 -14.69
C LYS A 39 1.40 -6.20 -13.97
N THR A 40 1.92 -7.30 -14.52
CA THR A 40 1.85 -8.61 -13.87
C THR A 40 2.61 -8.59 -12.54
N PRO A 41 2.22 -9.43 -11.55
CA PRO A 41 2.93 -9.51 -10.27
C PRO A 41 4.41 -9.87 -10.45
N ARG A 42 4.74 -10.70 -11.45
CA ARG A 42 6.12 -11.04 -11.82
C ARG A 42 6.92 -9.81 -12.23
N ASN A 43 6.34 -8.94 -13.07
CA ASN A 43 6.99 -7.72 -13.51
C ASN A 43 7.15 -6.71 -12.36
N GLY A 44 6.17 -6.64 -11.44
CA GLY A 44 6.26 -5.80 -10.24
C GLY A 44 7.36 -6.24 -9.28
N ALA A 45 7.48 -7.56 -9.04
CA ALA A 45 8.50 -8.11 -8.14
C ALA A 45 9.94 -7.99 -8.69
N GLN A 46 10.09 -7.90 -10.01
CA GLN A 46 11.41 -7.90 -10.66
C GLN A 46 12.31 -6.75 -10.17
N THR A 47 11.77 -5.53 -10.04
CA THR A 47 12.57 -4.37 -9.62
C THR A 47 13.05 -4.51 -8.17
N THR A 48 12.20 -5.05 -7.28
CA THR A 48 12.56 -5.31 -5.88
C THR A 48 13.63 -6.40 -5.78
N LEU A 49 13.49 -7.48 -6.55
CA LEU A 49 14.48 -8.55 -6.60
C LEU A 49 15.81 -8.07 -7.17
N TYR A 50 15.78 -7.23 -8.19
CA TYR A 50 16.97 -6.59 -8.76
C TYR A 50 17.72 -5.77 -7.70
N ALA A 51 17.02 -4.90 -6.98
CA ALA A 51 17.62 -4.08 -5.92
C ALA A 51 18.17 -4.91 -4.74
N ALA A 52 17.56 -6.04 -4.43
CA ALA A 52 17.96 -6.89 -3.31
C ALA A 52 19.09 -7.88 -3.63
N LEU A 53 19.20 -8.33 -4.89
CA LEU A 53 20.07 -9.46 -5.25
C LEU A 53 21.26 -9.08 -6.13
N ASP A 54 21.21 -7.95 -6.84
CA ASP A 54 22.29 -7.59 -7.77
C ASP A 54 23.59 -7.24 -7.01
N PRO A 55 24.69 -8.01 -7.16
CA PRO A 55 25.94 -7.72 -6.49
C PRO A 55 26.56 -6.39 -6.94
N ALA A 56 26.22 -5.86 -8.11
CA ALA A 56 26.68 -4.56 -8.58
C ALA A 56 26.10 -3.39 -7.76
N LEU A 57 24.99 -3.61 -7.05
CA LEU A 57 24.34 -2.61 -6.21
C LEU A 57 24.82 -2.63 -4.75
N LYS A 58 25.73 -3.53 -4.37
CA LYS A 58 26.19 -3.66 -2.97
C LYS A 58 26.78 -2.38 -2.39
N ASP A 59 27.54 -1.64 -3.20
CA ASP A 59 28.21 -0.41 -2.77
C ASP A 59 27.43 0.86 -3.15
N VAL A 60 26.23 0.72 -3.72
CA VAL A 60 25.43 1.82 -4.26
C VAL A 60 24.21 2.06 -3.37
N SER A 61 24.23 3.15 -2.61
CA SER A 61 23.13 3.57 -1.73
C SER A 61 22.50 4.90 -2.15
N GLY A 62 21.21 5.09 -1.90
CA GLY A 62 20.52 6.37 -2.09
C GLY A 62 19.94 6.60 -3.49
N LEU A 63 20.05 5.61 -4.40
CA LEU A 63 19.41 5.68 -5.71
C LEU A 63 17.99 5.12 -5.68
N TYR A 64 17.11 5.73 -6.48
CA TYR A 64 15.76 5.24 -6.72
C TYR A 64 15.73 4.42 -8.01
N PHE A 65 15.20 3.19 -7.93
CA PHE A 65 15.10 2.28 -9.07
C PHE A 65 13.66 2.11 -9.54
N SER A 66 13.45 2.18 -10.86
CA SER A 66 12.17 1.95 -11.53
C SER A 66 12.42 1.10 -12.77
N ASP A 67 11.67 0.01 -12.94
CA ASP A 67 11.83 -0.95 -14.05
C ASP A 67 13.30 -1.44 -14.19
N CYS A 68 13.92 -1.81 -13.06
CA CYS A 68 15.32 -2.26 -12.95
C CYS A 68 16.38 -1.24 -13.44
N ARG A 69 16.06 0.06 -13.46
CA ARG A 69 17.00 1.13 -13.83
C ARG A 69 16.96 2.27 -12.83
N PRO A 70 18.08 2.97 -12.58
CA PRO A 70 18.08 4.17 -11.76
C PRO A 70 17.25 5.26 -12.45
N LYS A 71 16.41 5.95 -11.68
CA LYS A 71 15.54 7.02 -12.16
C LYS A 71 15.55 8.18 -11.18
N GLU A 72 15.45 9.39 -11.71
CA GLU A 72 15.31 10.60 -10.90
C GLU A 72 14.02 10.57 -10.08
N VAL A 73 14.16 10.94 -8.80
CA VAL A 73 13.05 11.07 -7.86
C VAL A 73 12.25 12.35 -8.15
N SER A 74 11.01 12.39 -7.65
CA SER A 74 10.19 13.61 -7.77
C SER A 74 10.80 14.76 -6.96
N ALA A 75 10.56 16.00 -7.38
CA ALA A 75 11.06 17.19 -6.67
C ALA A 75 10.61 17.22 -5.20
N ALA A 76 9.41 16.74 -4.90
CA ALA A 76 8.90 16.64 -3.54
C ALA A 76 9.68 15.62 -2.68
N ALA A 77 10.22 14.56 -3.29
CA ALA A 77 11.04 13.57 -2.60
C ALA A 77 12.49 14.03 -2.40
N GLN A 78 12.92 15.11 -3.07
CA GLN A 78 14.24 15.72 -2.88
C GLN A 78 14.26 16.78 -1.76
N ASP A 79 13.11 17.12 -1.16
CA ASP A 79 13.05 18.09 -0.07
C ASP A 79 13.39 17.44 1.28
N ASP A 80 14.67 17.55 1.66
CA ASP A 80 15.19 17.08 2.94
C ASP A 80 14.46 17.67 4.16
N LYS A 81 13.92 18.90 4.05
CA LYS A 81 13.22 19.55 5.16
C LYS A 81 11.92 18.81 5.46
N THR A 82 11.15 18.50 4.43
CA THR A 82 9.92 17.71 4.56
C THR A 82 10.22 16.29 5.03
N GLY A 83 11.30 15.66 4.54
CA GLY A 83 11.74 14.35 5.01
C GLY A 83 11.99 14.30 6.53
N LYS A 84 12.73 15.28 7.07
CA LYS A 84 13.00 15.38 8.52
C LYS A 84 11.73 15.61 9.35
N PHE A 85 10.83 16.46 8.85
CA PHE A 85 9.55 16.72 9.51
C PHE A 85 8.69 15.45 9.59
N LEU A 86 8.56 14.71 8.48
CA LEU A 86 7.79 13.47 8.41
C LEU A 86 8.35 12.38 9.32
N TRP A 87 9.69 12.27 9.39
CA TRP A 87 10.34 11.34 10.32
C TRP A 87 9.98 11.65 11.77
N ALA A 88 10.15 12.91 12.20
CA ALA A 88 9.84 13.33 13.57
C ALA A 88 8.37 13.11 13.95
N GLU A 89 7.43 13.30 13.01
CA GLU A 89 6.01 13.07 13.26
C GLU A 89 5.68 11.57 13.35
N SER A 90 6.30 10.75 12.50
CA SER A 90 6.13 9.29 12.52
C SER A 90 6.65 8.68 13.82
N GLU A 91 7.76 9.19 14.35
CA GLU A 91 8.30 8.75 15.65
C GLU A 91 7.35 9.06 16.81
N LYS A 92 6.63 10.20 16.77
CA LYS A 92 5.62 10.52 17.78
C LYS A 92 4.44 9.56 17.72
N TRP A 93 3.98 9.21 16.51
CA TRP A 93 2.81 8.33 16.32
C TRP A 93 3.11 6.88 16.69
N THR A 94 4.31 6.41 16.38
CA THR A 94 4.73 5.03 16.63
C THR A 94 5.27 4.82 18.04
N GLY A 95 5.59 5.89 18.77
CA GLY A 95 6.13 5.82 20.12
C GLY A 95 7.52 5.19 20.21
N VAL A 96 8.22 5.00 19.09
CA VAL A 96 9.53 4.32 19.06
C VAL A 96 10.59 5.09 19.87
N ASN A 97 10.44 6.40 20.04
CA ASN A 97 11.34 7.22 20.85
C ASN A 97 11.12 7.14 22.37
N SER A 98 10.09 6.43 22.87
CA SER A 98 9.86 6.26 24.32
C SER A 98 10.53 5.02 24.92
N THR A 99 11.17 4.19 24.08
CA THR A 99 11.95 3.02 24.48
C THR A 99 13.41 3.18 24.04
N LYS A 100 14.05 4.26 24.50
CA LYS A 100 15.49 4.15 24.78
C LYS A 100 15.64 3.24 25.99
N VAL A 101 15.78 1.93 25.73
CA VAL A 101 16.39 1.01 26.69
C VAL A 101 17.88 1.31 26.59
N ASP A 102 18.38 2.05 27.57
CA ASP A 102 19.81 2.19 27.84
C ASP A 102 20.43 0.82 28.16
#